data_AF-A0AAV7X064-F1
#
_entry.id   AF-A0AAV7X064-F1
#
_cell.length_a   1.000
_cell.length_b   1.000
_cell.length_c   1.000
_cell.angle_alpha   90.00
_cell.angle_beta   90.00
_cell.angle_gamma   90.00
#
_symmetry.space_group_name_H-M   'P 1'
#
loop_
_entity.id
_entity.type
_entity.pdbx_description
1 polymer ?
#
loop_
_entity_poly.entity_id
_entity_poly.type
_entity_poly.pdbx_seq_one_letter_code
_entity_poly.pdbx_strand_id
1 'polypeptide(L)'
;MHRRPDLVVRGGRCRGVCSDMVQQLRRLQCPLLWPAAAGRAPSKAELYKRLDSTPHRPTLWHVAVEYIDIACQFARLRILWKSRELLEEVYAILMEDEAGAADHEESLLRRYRAGLKHVVDASWLMVREDQAMRRGLALPDGTPLTHVLLYDELDNRQRASVWAMRSLMGRGDAEAARKALELEPDEGQWLYVQGLSMRSARARKRALDLDDLEPAYTPNELSVFLKAYGQRPNPQTILRLARCFVDGKEQDRKRCDELLREALERFPRSAYVQLQSGHLFESLGRGARDDRRAKICFQQALHLGQHPHWLRACLEYGLFCLRRGDVREGRAYYNMAVKFFPEAGILSIFL
;
A
#
# COMPACT_ATOMS: atom_id res chain seq x y z
N MET A 1 -30.43 8.26 -6.90
CA MET A 1 -29.66 9.50 -6.62
C MET A 1 -29.20 9.48 -5.16
N HIS A 2 -28.01 8.93 -4.89
CA HIS A 2 -27.44 8.94 -3.55
C HIS A 2 -26.66 10.23 -3.31
N ARG A 3 -27.13 11.04 -2.34
CA ARG A 3 -26.42 12.23 -1.88
C ARG A 3 -25.07 11.79 -1.29
N ARG A 4 -23.98 12.39 -1.77
CA ARG A 4 -22.65 12.27 -1.17
C ARG A 4 -22.74 12.71 0.31
N PRO A 5 -21.98 12.07 1.22
CA PRO A 5 -21.76 12.67 2.52
C PRO A 5 -20.82 13.86 2.29
N ASP A 6 -21.40 15.02 1.99
CA ASP A 6 -20.73 16.26 2.35
C ASP A 6 -20.42 16.18 3.86
N LEU A 7 -19.30 16.77 4.28
CA LEU A 7 -19.09 17.12 5.67
C LEU A 7 -20.25 18.03 6.10
N VAL A 8 -21.39 17.44 6.47
CA VAL A 8 -22.52 18.15 7.02
C VAL A 8 -22.11 18.54 8.43
N VAL A 9 -21.49 19.70 8.54
CA VAL A 9 -21.39 20.47 9.77
C VAL A 9 -22.83 20.80 10.18
N ARG A 10 -23.47 19.87 10.91
CA ARG A 10 -24.82 20.07 11.43
C ARG A 10 -24.77 21.13 12.52
N GLY A 11 -25.29 22.30 12.20
CA GLY A 11 -26.10 23.13 13.11
C GLY A 11 -25.36 23.75 14.30
N GLY A 12 -24.44 24.67 14.04
CA GLY A 12 -23.90 25.59 15.05
C GLY A 12 -23.10 26.68 14.34
N ARG A 13 -23.21 27.93 14.78
CA ARG A 13 -22.74 29.15 14.07
C ARG A 13 -21.21 29.17 13.89
N CYS A 14 -20.68 28.59 12.81
CA CYS A 14 -19.28 28.73 12.36
C CYS A 14 -19.20 28.90 10.83
N ARG A 15 -19.96 29.83 10.23
CA ARG A 15 -20.14 29.90 8.76
C ARG A 15 -18.99 30.60 7.98
N GLY A 16 -18.10 31.35 8.63
CA GLY A 16 -16.98 32.04 7.94
C GLY A 16 -15.66 31.25 7.96
N VAL A 17 -15.15 30.97 9.17
CA VAL A 17 -13.84 30.32 9.40
C VAL A 17 -13.72 28.94 8.75
N CYS A 18 -14.83 28.21 8.65
CA CYS A 18 -14.83 26.86 8.09
C CYS A 18 -14.65 26.85 6.55
N SER A 19 -15.06 27.92 5.83
CA SER A 19 -14.96 27.97 4.36
C SER A 19 -13.53 28.21 3.88
N ASP A 20 -12.86 29.24 4.43
CA ASP A 20 -11.51 29.62 4.01
C ASP A 20 -10.49 28.54 4.34
N MET A 21 -10.65 27.91 5.50
CA MET A 21 -9.80 26.79 5.89
C MET A 21 -9.99 25.58 4.96
N VAL A 22 -11.23 25.20 4.63
CA VAL A 22 -11.47 24.11 3.65
C VAL A 22 -10.88 24.47 2.29
N GLN A 23 -10.92 25.74 1.87
CA GLN A 23 -10.26 26.18 0.64
C GLN A 23 -8.73 26.07 0.74
N GLN A 24 -8.10 26.50 1.83
CA GLN A 24 -6.66 26.35 2.05
C GLN A 24 -6.24 24.87 2.07
N LEU A 25 -6.98 24.02 2.77
CA LEU A 25 -6.72 22.58 2.85
C LEU A 25 -6.87 21.87 1.50
N ARG A 26 -7.77 22.34 0.62
CA ARG A 26 -7.86 21.85 -0.77
C ARG A 26 -6.60 22.17 -1.56
N ARG A 27 -5.99 23.35 -1.34
CA ARG A 27 -4.73 23.75 -1.96
C ARG A 27 -3.53 22.94 -1.44
N LEU A 28 -3.66 22.27 -0.30
CA LEU A 28 -2.67 21.32 0.21
C LEU A 28 -2.83 19.90 -0.34
N GLN A 29 -3.86 19.59 -1.16
CA GLN A 29 -4.11 18.21 -1.62
C GLN A 29 -4.13 17.17 -0.47
N CYS A 30 -4.84 17.45 0.63
CA CYS A 30 -4.91 16.55 1.78
C CYS A 30 -5.72 15.25 1.50
N PRO A 31 -5.26 14.07 1.93
CA PRO A 31 -5.99 12.80 1.77
C PRO A 31 -7.39 12.74 2.37
N LEU A 32 -7.62 13.47 3.47
CA LEU A 32 -8.94 13.55 4.08
C LEU A 32 -9.99 14.20 3.16
N LEU A 33 -9.53 15.05 2.23
CA LEU A 33 -10.34 15.74 1.24
C LEU A 33 -10.38 15.04 -0.12
N TRP A 34 -9.55 14.03 -0.34
CA TRP A 34 -9.63 13.24 -1.55
C TRP A 34 -10.96 12.47 -1.57
N PRO A 35 -11.58 12.33 -2.75
CA PRO A 35 -12.78 11.52 -2.87
C PRO A 35 -12.49 10.14 -2.31
N ALA A 36 -13.23 9.71 -1.29
CA ALA A 36 -13.16 8.33 -0.87
C ALA A 36 -13.52 7.48 -2.09
N ALA A 37 -12.79 6.37 -2.30
CA ALA A 37 -13.26 5.34 -3.22
C ALA A 37 -14.73 5.05 -2.89
N ALA A 38 -15.59 4.87 -3.90
CA ALA A 38 -17.05 4.82 -3.78
C ALA A 38 -17.64 3.66 -2.94
N GLY A 39 -16.89 3.13 -1.97
CA GLY A 39 -17.30 2.12 -1.02
C GLY A 39 -17.67 2.68 0.36
N ARG A 40 -18.23 1.79 1.18
CA ARG A 40 -18.49 2.01 2.59
C ARG A 40 -17.19 2.37 3.32
N ALA A 41 -17.26 3.34 4.23
CA ALA A 41 -16.16 3.64 5.14
C ALA A 41 -15.78 2.37 5.95
N PRO A 42 -14.49 2.04 6.07
CA PRO A 42 -14.07 0.85 6.79
C PRO A 42 -14.49 0.94 8.27
N SER A 43 -14.86 -0.19 8.84
CA SER A 43 -15.09 -0.33 10.28
C SER A 43 -13.78 -0.22 11.06
N LYS A 44 -13.89 0.04 12.38
CA LYS A 44 -12.73 0.05 13.29
C LYS A 44 -11.93 -1.26 13.18
N ALA A 45 -12.61 -2.42 13.22
CA ALA A 45 -11.95 -3.73 13.15
C ALA A 45 -11.20 -3.95 11.83
N GLU A 46 -11.78 -3.50 10.70
CA GLU A 46 -11.10 -3.56 9.40
C GLU A 46 -9.85 -2.68 9.36
N LEU A 47 -9.87 -1.51 10.02
CA LEU A 47 -8.69 -0.65 10.11
C LEU A 47 -7.56 -1.25 10.94
N TYR A 48 -7.87 -1.87 12.09
CA TYR A 48 -6.84 -2.58 12.87
C TYR A 48 -6.28 -3.76 12.09
N LYS A 49 -7.14 -4.58 11.45
CA LYS A 49 -6.67 -5.66 10.58
C LYS A 49 -5.75 -5.17 9.45
N ARG A 50 -6.07 -4.02 8.83
CA ARG A 50 -5.19 -3.40 7.83
C ARG A 50 -3.87 -2.94 8.46
N LEU A 51 -3.94 -2.31 9.62
CA LEU A 51 -2.77 -1.82 10.36
C LEU A 51 -1.80 -2.97 10.66
N ASP A 52 -2.29 -4.09 11.18
CA ASP A 52 -1.48 -5.28 11.48
C ASP A 52 -0.79 -5.84 10.23
N SER A 53 -1.47 -5.72 9.07
CA SER A 53 -0.93 -6.18 7.80
C SER A 53 0.05 -5.20 7.13
N THR A 54 0.11 -3.95 7.61
CA THR A 54 0.81 -2.85 6.93
C THR A 54 2.32 -2.98 6.96
N PRO A 55 2.98 -3.39 8.05
CA PRO A 55 4.43 -3.51 8.02
C PRO A 55 4.90 -4.69 7.15
N HIS A 56 3.99 -5.50 6.57
CA HIS A 56 4.34 -6.49 5.54
C HIS A 56 4.40 -5.93 4.11
N ARG A 57 4.23 -4.63 3.92
CA ARG A 57 4.27 -4.00 2.60
C ARG A 57 5.69 -4.10 2.00
N PRO A 58 5.83 -4.04 0.66
CA PRO A 58 7.11 -4.40 0.02
C PRO A 58 8.24 -3.39 0.27
N THR A 59 7.90 -2.14 0.57
CA THR A 59 8.85 -1.05 0.78
C THR A 59 8.32 -0.12 1.86
N LEU A 60 9.22 0.60 2.54
CA LEU A 60 8.87 1.63 3.53
C LEU A 60 7.93 2.70 2.95
N TRP A 61 8.07 3.03 1.67
CA TRP A 61 7.12 3.90 0.97
C TRP A 61 5.67 3.40 1.07
N HIS A 62 5.43 2.10 0.85
CA HIS A 62 4.08 1.55 0.93
C HIS A 62 3.57 1.46 2.36
N VAL A 63 4.47 1.20 3.33
CA VAL A 63 4.14 1.27 4.76
C VAL A 63 3.66 2.67 5.10
N ALA A 64 4.44 3.70 4.75
CA ALA A 64 4.11 5.10 5.02
C ALA A 64 2.77 5.52 4.39
N VAL A 65 2.56 5.23 3.10
CA VAL A 65 1.31 5.57 2.40
C VAL A 65 0.10 4.88 3.03
N GLU A 66 0.23 3.61 3.42
CA GLU A 66 -0.85 2.87 4.07
C GLU A 66 -1.13 3.38 5.49
N TYR A 67 -0.11 3.72 6.28
CA TYR A 67 -0.28 4.37 7.59
C TYR A 67 -1.00 5.71 7.48
N ILE A 68 -0.65 6.55 6.49
CA ILE A 68 -1.36 7.81 6.24
C ILE A 68 -2.84 7.55 5.91
N ASP A 69 -3.15 6.57 5.05
CA ASP A 69 -4.55 6.23 4.77
C ASP A 69 -5.27 5.78 6.05
N ILE A 70 -4.72 4.80 6.77
CA ILE A 70 -5.33 4.27 7.98
C ILE A 70 -5.52 5.38 9.02
N ALA A 71 -4.55 6.26 9.21
CA ALA A 71 -4.65 7.43 10.07
C ALA A 71 -5.84 8.32 9.66
N CYS A 72 -5.94 8.66 8.37
CA CYS A 72 -7.04 9.45 7.85
C CYS A 72 -8.41 8.76 8.04
N GLN A 73 -8.48 7.43 7.89
CA GLN A 73 -9.71 6.70 8.18
C GLN A 73 -10.06 6.68 9.68
N PHE A 74 -9.07 6.52 10.58
CA PHE A 74 -9.28 6.65 12.01
C PHE A 74 -9.77 8.05 12.40
N ALA A 75 -9.21 9.10 11.79
CA ALA A 75 -9.68 10.46 11.97
C ALA A 75 -11.15 10.63 11.55
N ARG A 76 -11.55 10.06 10.39
CA ARG A 76 -12.95 10.01 9.95
C ARG A 76 -13.86 9.27 10.94
N LEU A 77 -13.37 8.22 11.60
CA LEU A 77 -14.06 7.50 12.68
C LEU A 77 -13.95 8.19 14.05
N ARG A 78 -13.33 9.37 14.14
CA ARG A 78 -13.13 10.15 15.38
C ARG A 78 -12.19 9.49 16.39
N ILE A 79 -11.32 8.60 15.95
CA ILE A 79 -10.27 7.96 16.76
C ILE A 79 -8.97 8.75 16.57
N LEU A 80 -8.96 9.99 17.07
CA LEU A 80 -7.90 10.96 16.78
C LEU A 80 -6.53 10.59 17.36
N TRP A 81 -6.50 9.95 18.53
CA TRP A 81 -5.24 9.52 19.17
C TRP A 81 -4.48 8.52 18.29
N LYS A 82 -5.18 7.53 17.73
CA LYS A 82 -4.57 6.52 16.85
C LYS A 82 -4.16 7.12 15.51
N SER A 83 -4.94 8.08 15.01
CA SER A 83 -4.54 8.85 13.82
C SER A 83 -3.23 9.61 14.04
N ARG A 84 -2.99 10.18 15.23
CA ARG A 84 -1.75 10.91 15.53
C ARG A 84 -0.56 9.98 15.65
N GLU A 85 -0.72 8.92 16.45
CA GLU A 85 0.29 7.87 16.62
C GLU A 85 0.80 7.38 15.25
N LEU A 86 -0.12 7.03 14.34
CA LEU A 86 0.27 6.57 13.01
C LEU A 86 0.96 7.63 12.15
N LEU A 87 0.58 8.92 12.26
CA LEU A 87 1.27 9.98 11.53
C LEU A 87 2.66 10.27 12.13
N GLU A 88 2.83 10.12 13.44
CA GLU A 88 4.13 10.18 14.12
C GLU A 88 5.06 9.04 13.69
N GLU A 89 4.53 7.82 13.57
CA GLU A 89 5.26 6.67 13.02
C GLU A 89 5.74 6.94 11.58
N VAL A 90 4.92 7.60 10.75
CA VAL A 90 5.34 7.98 9.40
C VAL A 90 6.46 9.02 9.44
N TYR A 91 6.44 9.98 10.38
CA TYR A 91 7.58 10.89 10.54
C TYR A 91 8.84 10.16 10.98
N ALA A 92 8.75 9.18 11.89
CA ALA A 92 9.91 8.38 12.28
C ALA A 92 10.55 7.68 11.06
N ILE A 93 9.73 7.06 10.19
CA ILE A 93 10.18 6.48 8.91
C ILE A 93 10.87 7.53 8.03
N LEU A 94 10.33 8.76 7.99
CA LEU A 94 10.93 9.84 7.24
C LEU A 94 12.26 10.32 7.83
N MET A 95 12.48 10.23 9.14
CA MET A 95 13.72 10.69 9.80
C MET A 95 14.82 9.64 9.77
N GLU A 96 14.49 8.35 9.90
CA GLU A 96 15.48 7.25 9.91
C GLU A 96 16.28 7.14 8.59
N ASP A 97 15.68 7.48 7.45
CA ASP A 97 16.35 7.46 6.14
C ASP A 97 17.45 8.54 5.99
N GLU A 98 17.53 9.52 6.89
CA GLU A 98 18.62 10.52 6.88
C GLU A 98 19.94 9.98 7.43
N ALA A 99 19.90 9.03 8.36
CA ALA A 99 21.06 8.63 9.15
C ALA A 99 21.90 7.50 8.54
N GLY A 100 21.38 6.77 7.54
CA GLY A 100 21.98 5.52 7.02
C GLY A 100 22.53 5.57 5.58
N ALA A 101 22.62 6.74 4.96
CA ALA A 101 22.83 6.88 3.52
C ALA A 101 24.31 6.85 3.08
N ALA A 102 25.00 5.73 3.28
CA ALA A 102 26.23 5.43 2.55
C ALA A 102 25.97 4.23 1.62
N ASP A 103 26.00 4.51 0.32
CA ASP A 103 26.20 3.58 -0.79
C ASP A 103 25.16 2.48 -1.06
N HIS A 104 24.43 2.74 -2.15
CA HIS A 104 23.69 1.84 -3.03
C HIS A 104 22.15 1.89 -2.93
N GLU A 105 21.56 2.38 -4.04
CA GLU A 105 20.15 2.68 -4.30
C GLU A 105 19.53 3.83 -3.48
N GLU A 106 19.39 4.98 -4.13
CA GLU A 106 18.51 6.05 -3.65
C GLU A 106 17.07 5.53 -3.59
N SER A 107 16.62 5.25 -2.36
CA SER A 107 15.31 4.66 -2.12
C SER A 107 14.22 5.56 -2.74
N LEU A 108 13.13 4.95 -3.22
CA LEU A 108 11.97 5.72 -3.72
C LEU A 108 11.47 6.70 -2.64
N LEU A 109 11.53 6.27 -1.37
CA LEU A 109 11.19 7.11 -0.23
C LEU A 109 12.04 8.37 -0.19
N ARG A 110 13.37 8.25 -0.33
CA ARG A 110 14.29 9.39 -0.35
C ARG A 110 13.98 10.37 -1.47
N ARG A 111 13.81 9.86 -2.69
CA ARG A 111 13.50 10.69 -3.88
C ARG A 111 12.21 11.48 -3.75
N TYR A 112 11.19 10.89 -3.13
CA TYR A 112 9.85 11.45 -3.04
C TYR A 112 9.46 11.87 -1.61
N ARG A 113 10.48 12.02 -0.75
CA ARG A 113 10.32 12.33 0.67
C ARG A 113 9.55 13.62 0.90
N ALA A 114 9.88 14.68 0.16
CA ALA A 114 9.23 15.97 0.31
C ALA A 114 7.72 15.90 -0.02
N GLY A 115 7.33 15.16 -1.07
CA GLY A 115 5.92 14.97 -1.39
C GLY A 115 5.18 14.10 -0.36
N LEU A 116 5.83 13.05 0.18
CA LEU A 116 5.28 12.28 1.29
C LEU A 116 5.12 13.14 2.55
N LYS A 117 6.15 13.90 2.92
CA LYS A 117 6.13 14.83 4.05
C LYS A 117 5.00 15.84 3.89
N HIS A 118 4.82 16.43 2.71
CA HIS A 118 3.71 17.33 2.40
C HIS A 118 2.34 16.69 2.72
N VAL A 119 2.13 15.44 2.28
CA VAL A 119 0.88 14.72 2.56
C VAL A 119 0.69 14.42 4.05
N VAL A 120 1.77 14.08 4.77
CA VAL A 120 1.72 13.85 6.23
C VAL A 120 1.40 15.16 6.96
N ASP A 121 2.12 16.24 6.67
CA ASP A 121 1.92 17.56 7.27
C ASP A 121 0.48 18.04 7.05
N ALA A 122 -0.03 17.93 5.81
CA ALA A 122 -1.40 18.29 5.45
C ALA A 122 -2.44 17.41 6.18
N SER A 123 -2.14 16.13 6.41
CA SER A 123 -3.01 15.22 7.18
C SER A 123 -3.00 15.56 8.68
N TRP A 124 -1.83 15.89 9.22
CA TRP A 124 -1.65 16.28 10.63
C TRP A 124 -2.43 17.54 10.96
N LEU A 125 -2.32 18.55 10.08
CA LEU A 125 -3.07 19.79 10.21
C LEU A 125 -4.57 19.50 10.32
N MET A 126 -5.14 18.76 9.37
CA MET A 126 -6.56 18.37 9.40
C MET A 126 -6.99 17.69 10.71
N VAL A 127 -6.16 16.76 11.22
CA VAL A 127 -6.45 16.03 12.47
C VAL A 127 -6.42 16.93 13.69
N ARG A 128 -5.59 17.99 13.70
CA ARG A 128 -5.60 19.02 14.75
C ARG A 128 -6.81 19.94 14.63
N GLU A 129 -7.06 20.42 13.42
CA GLU A 129 -8.14 21.36 13.11
C GLU A 129 -9.52 20.79 13.47
N ASP A 130 -9.80 19.52 13.14
CA ASP A 130 -11.05 18.86 13.54
C ASP A 130 -11.22 18.81 15.07
N GLN A 131 -10.13 18.70 15.84
CA GLN A 131 -10.20 18.73 17.30
C GLN A 131 -10.49 20.14 17.83
N ALA A 132 -9.81 21.15 17.30
CA ALA A 132 -9.96 22.54 17.73
C ALA A 132 -11.34 23.10 17.40
N MET A 133 -11.80 22.94 16.15
CA MET A 133 -13.12 23.36 15.70
C MET A 133 -14.25 22.77 16.56
N ARG A 134 -14.14 21.50 16.96
CA ARG A 134 -15.18 20.84 17.77
C ARG A 134 -15.19 21.26 19.22
N ARG A 135 -14.03 21.67 19.75
CA ARG A 135 -13.94 22.19 21.13
C ARG A 135 -14.29 23.68 21.21
N GLY A 136 -14.63 24.31 20.10
CA GLY A 136 -14.86 25.76 20.04
C GLY A 136 -13.62 26.56 20.44
N LEU A 137 -12.44 25.93 20.38
CA LEU A 137 -11.19 26.59 20.72
C LEU A 137 -10.75 27.39 19.49
N ALA A 138 -10.37 28.65 19.73
CA ALA A 138 -9.52 29.34 18.77
C ALA A 138 -8.30 28.45 18.52
N LEU A 139 -7.91 28.34 17.26
CA LEU A 139 -6.64 27.71 16.96
C LEU A 139 -5.56 28.49 17.70
N PRO A 140 -4.58 27.81 18.32
CA PRO A 140 -3.45 28.52 18.89
C PRO A 140 -2.89 29.44 17.81
N ASP A 141 -2.92 30.75 18.04
CA ASP A 141 -2.28 31.72 17.15
C ASP A 141 -0.82 31.27 16.99
N GLY A 142 -0.44 30.85 15.78
CA GLY A 142 0.89 30.30 15.49
C GLY A 142 0.97 28.80 15.17
N THR A 143 -0.14 28.06 15.01
CA THR A 143 -0.06 26.69 14.45
C THR A 143 0.41 26.72 12.97
N PRO A 144 1.27 25.78 12.52
CA PRO A 144 2.20 25.96 11.42
C PRO A 144 1.58 25.66 10.05
N LEU A 145 0.45 26.31 9.71
CA LEU A 145 0.04 26.42 8.30
C LEU A 145 1.13 27.09 7.45
N THR A 146 1.95 27.95 8.07
CA THR A 146 3.08 28.66 7.46
C THR A 146 4.25 27.77 7.05
N HIS A 147 4.34 26.52 7.52
CA HIS A 147 5.47 25.63 7.22
C HIS A 147 5.14 24.50 6.24
N VAL A 148 3.87 24.35 5.85
CA VAL A 148 3.46 23.39 4.82
C VAL A 148 3.37 24.14 3.50
N LEU A 149 4.24 23.78 2.56
CA LEU A 149 4.19 24.33 1.20
C LEU A 149 2.82 24.07 0.58
N LEU A 150 2.34 25.01 -0.21
CA LEU A 150 1.15 24.78 -1.03
C LEU A 150 1.47 23.75 -2.11
N TYR A 151 0.47 23.00 -2.57
CA TYR A 151 0.69 21.99 -3.61
C TYR A 151 1.31 22.57 -4.88
N ASP A 152 0.93 23.80 -5.24
CA ASP A 152 1.44 24.49 -6.44
C ASP A 152 2.89 25.00 -6.26
N GLU A 153 3.40 25.02 -5.03
CA GLU A 153 4.80 25.39 -4.70
C GLU A 153 5.73 24.17 -4.73
N LEU A 154 5.17 22.96 -4.79
CA LEU A 154 5.94 21.72 -4.93
C LEU A 154 6.46 21.56 -6.36
N ASP A 155 7.67 21.00 -6.50
CA ASP A 155 8.22 20.65 -7.81
C ASP A 155 7.44 19.49 -8.49
N ASN A 156 7.73 19.21 -9.76
CA ASN A 156 7.02 18.15 -10.50
C ASN A 156 7.15 16.77 -9.86
N ARG A 157 8.32 16.41 -9.32
CA ARG A 157 8.55 15.10 -8.69
C ARG A 157 7.73 14.94 -7.42
N GLN A 158 7.74 15.97 -6.58
CA GLN A 158 6.95 16.04 -5.36
C GLN A 158 5.46 15.95 -5.69
N ARG A 159 4.99 16.75 -6.65
CA ARG A 159 3.60 16.73 -7.12
C ARG A 159 3.18 15.38 -7.70
N ALA A 160 4.05 14.73 -8.47
CA ALA A 160 3.82 13.40 -9.02
C ALA A 160 3.63 12.37 -7.90
N SER A 161 4.44 12.45 -6.85
CA SER A 161 4.33 11.56 -5.69
C SER A 161 3.02 11.75 -4.92
N VAL A 162 2.53 12.99 -4.76
CA VAL A 162 1.21 13.28 -4.19
C VAL A 162 0.09 12.59 -4.98
N TRP A 163 0.13 12.70 -6.31
CA TRP A 163 -0.83 12.02 -7.18
C TRP A 163 -0.74 10.51 -7.12
N ALA A 164 0.47 9.95 -7.06
CA ALA A 164 0.66 8.52 -6.95
C ALA A 164 0.15 7.96 -5.60
N MET A 165 0.39 8.67 -4.50
CA MET A 165 -0.18 8.34 -3.18
C MET A 165 -1.69 8.38 -3.21
N ARG A 166 -2.27 9.44 -3.80
CA ARG A 166 -3.72 9.52 -4.01
C ARG A 166 -4.27 8.33 -4.78
N SER A 167 -3.56 7.90 -5.83
CA SER A 167 -3.94 6.71 -6.59
C SER A 167 -3.96 5.43 -5.75
N LEU A 168 -2.91 5.22 -4.95
CA LEU A 168 -2.79 4.06 -4.05
C LEU A 168 -3.87 4.07 -2.97
N MET A 169 -4.08 5.20 -2.30
CA MET A 169 -5.07 5.37 -1.23
C MET A 169 -6.51 5.33 -1.75
N GLY A 170 -6.75 5.85 -2.95
CA GLY A 170 -8.02 5.79 -3.67
C GLY A 170 -8.40 4.40 -4.20
N ARG A 171 -7.65 3.35 -3.82
CA ARG A 171 -7.83 1.96 -4.28
C ARG A 171 -7.77 1.84 -5.81
N GLY A 172 -6.79 2.50 -6.42
CA GLY A 172 -6.58 2.49 -7.87
C GLY A 172 -7.38 3.57 -8.59
N ASP A 173 -7.22 4.82 -8.15
CA ASP A 173 -7.70 5.99 -8.90
C ASP A 173 -6.81 6.19 -10.14
N ALA A 174 -7.26 5.62 -11.28
CA ALA A 174 -6.51 5.65 -12.53
C ALA A 174 -6.28 7.08 -13.06
N GLU A 175 -7.13 8.05 -12.71
CA GLU A 175 -6.89 9.45 -13.09
C GLU A 175 -5.72 10.02 -12.31
N ALA A 176 -5.66 9.77 -11.00
CA ALA A 176 -4.55 10.17 -10.16
C ALA A 176 -3.22 9.54 -10.63
N ALA A 177 -3.22 8.25 -10.99
CA ALA A 177 -2.03 7.61 -11.56
C ALA A 177 -1.55 8.27 -12.87
N ARG A 178 -2.48 8.66 -13.77
CA ARG A 178 -2.13 9.36 -15.01
C ARG A 178 -1.50 10.73 -14.75
N LYS A 179 -2.05 11.50 -13.81
CA LYS A 179 -1.47 12.81 -13.45
C LYS A 179 -0.06 12.70 -12.88
N ALA A 180 0.25 11.63 -12.14
CA ALA A 180 1.62 11.37 -11.70
C ALA A 180 2.58 11.17 -12.89
N LEU A 181 2.14 10.44 -13.92
CA LEU A 181 2.91 10.19 -15.14
C LEU A 181 3.00 11.39 -16.07
N GLU A 182 2.00 12.27 -16.10
CA GLU A 182 2.06 13.52 -16.85
C GLU A 182 3.17 14.45 -16.32
N LEU A 183 3.42 14.40 -15.00
CA LEU A 183 4.47 15.17 -14.35
C LEU A 183 5.85 14.52 -14.44
N GLU A 184 5.93 13.19 -14.34
CA GLU A 184 7.16 12.39 -14.39
C GLU A 184 6.95 11.12 -15.26
N PRO A 185 7.04 11.23 -16.60
CA PRO A 185 6.66 10.16 -17.53
C PRO A 185 7.62 8.96 -17.55
N ASP A 186 8.83 9.15 -17.03
CA ASP A 186 9.90 8.15 -17.03
C ASP A 186 10.14 7.47 -15.67
N GLU A 187 9.33 7.78 -14.67
CA GLU A 187 9.40 7.10 -13.38
C GLU A 187 8.64 5.77 -13.43
N GLY A 188 9.41 4.67 -13.47
CA GLY A 188 8.86 3.32 -13.50
C GLY A 188 7.92 3.00 -12.34
N GLN A 189 8.07 3.64 -11.18
CA GLN A 189 7.12 3.47 -10.09
C GLN A 189 5.72 4.02 -10.40
N TRP A 190 5.60 5.13 -11.15
CA TRP A 190 4.29 5.69 -11.51
C TRP A 190 3.59 4.83 -12.55
N LEU A 191 4.34 4.21 -13.46
CA LEU A 191 3.82 3.19 -14.37
C LEU A 191 3.32 1.97 -13.59
N TYR A 192 4.06 1.52 -12.57
CA TYR A 192 3.59 0.46 -11.69
C TYR A 192 2.25 0.82 -11.01
N VAL A 193 2.14 2.02 -10.46
CA VAL A 193 0.91 2.53 -9.83
C VAL A 193 -0.24 2.62 -10.85
N GLN A 194 0.04 3.04 -12.08
CA GLN A 194 -0.94 3.06 -13.17
C GLN A 194 -1.43 1.65 -13.49
N GLY A 195 -0.54 0.67 -13.66
CA GLY A 195 -0.91 -0.72 -13.91
C GLY A 195 -1.75 -1.31 -12.79
N LEU A 196 -1.43 -1.01 -11.52
CA LEU A 196 -2.28 -1.40 -10.39
C LEU A 196 -3.67 -0.76 -10.45
N SER A 197 -3.75 0.50 -10.87
CA SER A 197 -5.01 1.25 -10.93
C SER A 197 -5.92 0.77 -12.06
N MET A 198 -5.34 0.46 -13.23
CA MET A 198 -6.04 -0.19 -14.34
C MET A 198 -6.65 -1.52 -13.91
N ARG A 199 -5.85 -2.36 -13.24
CA ARG A 199 -6.32 -3.65 -12.73
C ARG A 199 -7.45 -3.48 -11.71
N SER A 200 -7.31 -2.56 -10.77
CA SER A 200 -8.35 -2.29 -9.76
C SER A 200 -9.64 -1.75 -10.39
N ALA A 201 -9.55 -0.92 -11.43
CA ALA A 201 -10.71 -0.47 -12.19
C ALA A 201 -11.40 -1.65 -12.90
N ARG A 202 -10.64 -2.54 -13.55
CA ARG A 202 -11.18 -3.74 -14.20
C ARG A 202 -11.79 -4.72 -13.21
N ALA A 203 -11.14 -4.99 -12.08
CA ALA A 203 -11.67 -5.86 -11.03
C ALA A 203 -13.00 -5.33 -10.46
N ARG A 204 -13.14 -4.01 -10.31
CA ARG A 204 -14.42 -3.39 -9.91
C ARG A 204 -15.51 -3.56 -10.96
N LYS A 205 -15.17 -3.46 -12.25
CA LYS A 205 -16.10 -3.74 -13.34
C LYS A 205 -16.55 -5.21 -13.33
N ARG A 206 -15.61 -6.15 -13.19
CA ARG A 206 -15.91 -7.60 -13.08
C ARG A 206 -16.74 -7.96 -11.86
N ALA A 207 -16.53 -7.32 -10.72
CA ALA A 207 -17.35 -7.58 -9.53
C ALA A 207 -18.84 -7.22 -9.76
N LEU A 208 -19.14 -6.44 -10.81
CA LEU A 208 -20.50 -6.10 -11.23
C LEU A 208 -20.99 -7.00 -12.37
N ASP A 209 -20.08 -7.56 -13.17
CA ASP A 209 -20.37 -8.41 -14.33
C ASP A 209 -19.92 -9.87 -14.05
N LEU A 210 -20.84 -10.71 -13.53
CA LEU A 210 -20.56 -12.05 -12.99
C LEU A 210 -20.12 -13.12 -14.02
N ASP A 211 -20.19 -12.85 -15.32
CA ASP A 211 -20.09 -13.90 -16.37
C ASP A 211 -18.78 -13.91 -17.19
N ASP A 212 -17.83 -13.00 -16.95
CA ASP A 212 -16.66 -12.87 -17.84
C ASP A 212 -15.37 -13.49 -17.29
N LEU A 213 -15.03 -14.68 -17.80
CA LEU A 213 -13.75 -15.39 -17.57
C LEU A 213 -12.62 -14.81 -18.44
N GLU A 214 -12.48 -13.49 -18.44
CA GLU A 214 -11.38 -12.83 -19.14
C GLU A 214 -10.01 -13.12 -18.48
N PRO A 215 -8.91 -13.10 -19.25
CA PRO A 215 -7.56 -13.38 -18.77
C PRO A 215 -7.16 -12.54 -17.55
N ALA A 216 -6.26 -13.10 -16.74
CA ALA A 216 -5.76 -12.47 -15.51
C ALA A 216 -5.17 -11.07 -15.74
N TYR A 217 -4.63 -10.79 -16.93
CA TYR A 217 -4.10 -9.48 -17.34
C TYR A 217 -4.48 -9.17 -18.80
N THR A 218 -4.72 -7.90 -19.10
CA THR A 218 -4.90 -7.45 -20.49
C THR A 218 -3.54 -7.15 -21.15
N PRO A 219 -3.43 -7.19 -22.50
CA PRO A 219 -2.20 -6.78 -23.19
C PRO A 219 -1.75 -5.37 -22.81
N ASN A 220 -2.70 -4.45 -22.59
CA ASN A 220 -2.40 -3.08 -22.16
C ASN A 220 -1.81 -3.06 -20.74
N GLU A 221 -2.38 -3.80 -19.79
CA GLU A 221 -1.82 -3.88 -18.43
C GLU A 221 -0.41 -4.48 -18.43
N LEU A 222 -0.18 -5.55 -19.22
CA LEU A 222 1.13 -6.17 -19.36
C LEU A 222 2.17 -5.19 -19.93
N SER A 223 1.80 -4.43 -20.97
CA SER A 223 2.69 -3.43 -21.57
C SER A 223 3.14 -2.36 -20.56
N VAL A 224 2.23 -1.90 -19.69
CA VAL A 224 2.54 -0.93 -18.63
C VAL A 224 3.49 -1.53 -17.61
N PHE A 225 3.28 -2.78 -17.18
CA PHE A 225 4.18 -3.44 -16.23
C PHE A 225 5.56 -3.77 -16.84
N LEU A 226 5.64 -4.09 -18.14
CA LEU A 226 6.91 -4.25 -18.85
C LEU A 226 7.69 -2.94 -18.87
N LYS A 227 7.03 -1.82 -19.20
CA LYS A 227 7.66 -0.49 -19.19
C LYS A 227 8.08 -0.08 -17.77
N ALA A 228 7.24 -0.35 -16.77
CA ALA A 228 7.57 -0.10 -15.36
C ALA A 228 8.82 -0.87 -14.90
N TYR A 229 8.91 -2.16 -15.24
CA TYR A 229 10.09 -2.98 -14.97
C TYR A 229 11.33 -2.47 -15.70
N GLY A 230 11.23 -2.12 -16.98
CA GLY A 230 12.35 -1.60 -17.77
C GLY A 230 12.91 -0.29 -17.25
N GLN A 231 12.06 0.60 -16.73
CA GLN A 231 12.48 1.87 -16.14
C GLN A 231 12.97 1.72 -14.69
N ARG A 232 12.41 0.79 -13.92
CA ARG A 232 12.77 0.59 -12.51
C ARG A 232 12.60 -0.87 -12.08
N PRO A 233 13.62 -1.72 -12.23
CA PRO A 233 13.54 -3.14 -11.87
C PRO A 233 13.75 -3.34 -10.36
N ASN A 234 12.76 -2.92 -9.56
CA ASN A 234 12.72 -3.09 -8.12
C ASN A 234 11.89 -4.33 -7.74
N PRO A 235 11.87 -4.77 -6.47
CA PRO A 235 11.12 -5.96 -6.06
C PRO A 235 9.66 -5.97 -6.55
N GLN A 236 9.00 -4.81 -6.57
CA GLN A 236 7.59 -4.72 -6.92
C GLN A 236 7.33 -4.89 -8.40
N THR A 237 8.12 -4.23 -9.25
CA THR A 237 7.94 -4.29 -10.71
C THR A 237 8.30 -5.68 -11.22
N ILE A 238 9.38 -6.29 -10.72
CA ILE A 238 9.78 -7.66 -11.09
C ILE A 238 8.70 -8.66 -10.68
N LEU A 239 8.31 -8.70 -9.41
CA LEU A 239 7.33 -9.68 -8.92
C LEU A 239 5.93 -9.46 -9.51
N ARG A 240 5.56 -8.21 -9.77
CA ARG A 240 4.29 -7.92 -10.45
C ARG A 240 4.30 -8.39 -11.89
N LEU A 241 5.40 -8.16 -12.61
CA LEU A 241 5.56 -8.65 -13.97
C LEU A 241 5.58 -10.18 -14.01
N ALA A 242 6.31 -10.84 -13.10
CA ALA A 242 6.30 -12.30 -12.97
C ALA A 242 4.88 -12.85 -12.78
N ARG A 243 4.09 -12.21 -11.91
CA ARG A 243 2.69 -12.58 -11.69
C ARG A 243 1.81 -12.42 -12.93
N CYS A 244 2.18 -11.57 -13.90
CA CYS A 244 1.44 -11.45 -15.16
C CYS A 244 1.52 -12.72 -16.01
N PHE A 245 2.57 -13.52 -15.80
CA PHE A 245 2.86 -14.70 -16.61
C PHE A 245 2.51 -16.03 -15.93
N VAL A 246 2.04 -16.02 -14.67
CA VAL A 246 1.86 -17.24 -13.86
C VAL A 246 0.84 -18.21 -14.46
N ASP A 247 -0.26 -17.67 -15.01
CA ASP A 247 -1.38 -18.42 -15.60
C ASP A 247 -1.25 -18.57 -17.12
N GLY A 248 -0.13 -18.12 -17.70
CA GLY A 248 0.07 -18.11 -19.15
C GLY A 248 0.44 -19.46 -19.75
N LYS A 249 0.82 -19.43 -21.04
CA LYS A 249 1.33 -20.58 -21.79
C LYS A 249 2.72 -20.99 -21.28
N GLU A 250 3.28 -22.09 -21.79
CA GLU A 250 4.59 -22.59 -21.34
C GLU A 250 5.70 -21.51 -21.42
N GLN A 251 5.72 -20.70 -22.48
CA GLN A 251 6.68 -19.60 -22.64
C GLN A 251 6.50 -18.52 -21.57
N ASP A 252 5.25 -18.16 -21.24
CA ASP A 252 4.97 -17.22 -20.15
C ASP A 252 5.45 -17.78 -18.81
N ARG A 253 5.20 -19.07 -18.55
CA ARG A 253 5.65 -19.72 -17.30
C ARG A 253 7.17 -19.75 -17.18
N LYS A 254 7.89 -19.98 -18.28
CA LYS A 254 9.37 -19.83 -18.32
C LYS A 254 9.78 -18.40 -18.00
N ARG A 255 9.10 -17.41 -18.56
CA ARG A 255 9.35 -16.00 -18.27
C ARG A 255 9.07 -15.63 -16.81
N CYS A 256 8.02 -16.19 -16.21
CA CYS A 256 7.74 -16.07 -14.78
C CYS A 256 8.91 -16.61 -13.95
N ASP A 257 9.35 -17.84 -14.22
CA ASP A 257 10.48 -18.48 -13.52
C ASP A 257 11.79 -17.68 -13.66
N GLU A 258 12.11 -17.15 -14.84
CA GLU A 258 13.25 -16.25 -15.05
C GLU A 258 13.18 -14.99 -14.15
N LEU A 259 12.02 -14.32 -14.12
CA LEU A 259 11.83 -13.12 -13.31
C LEU A 259 11.90 -13.43 -11.80
N LEU A 260 11.42 -14.60 -11.38
CA LEU A 260 11.52 -15.03 -9.98
C LEU A 260 12.97 -15.30 -9.58
N ARG A 261 13.78 -15.90 -10.45
CA ARG A 261 15.22 -16.08 -10.21
C ARG A 261 15.93 -14.74 -10.13
N GLU A 262 15.67 -13.83 -11.09
CA GLU A 262 16.21 -12.48 -11.06
C GLU A 262 15.87 -11.75 -9.75
N ALA A 263 14.61 -11.82 -9.30
CA ALA A 263 14.19 -11.20 -8.05
C ALA A 263 14.96 -11.77 -6.84
N LEU A 264 15.12 -13.08 -6.77
CA LEU A 264 15.82 -13.76 -5.66
C LEU A 264 17.33 -13.50 -5.68
N GLU A 265 17.93 -13.37 -6.85
CA GLU A 265 19.35 -13.04 -7.02
C GLU A 265 19.64 -11.57 -6.65
N ARG A 266 18.77 -10.64 -7.06
CA ARG A 266 18.95 -9.21 -6.76
C ARG A 266 18.59 -8.85 -5.32
N PHE A 267 17.60 -9.53 -4.74
CA PHE A 267 17.07 -9.20 -3.42
C PHE A 267 17.04 -10.41 -2.47
N PRO A 268 18.18 -11.11 -2.26
CA PRO A 268 18.22 -12.39 -1.55
C PRO A 268 17.81 -12.29 -0.09
N ARG A 269 18.02 -11.10 0.52
CA ARG A 269 17.69 -10.80 1.93
C ARG A 269 16.32 -10.16 2.13
N SER A 270 15.49 -10.05 1.08
CA SER A 270 14.15 -9.51 1.21
C SER A 270 13.14 -10.60 1.57
N ALA A 271 12.67 -10.61 2.82
CA ALA A 271 11.61 -11.52 3.25
C ALA A 271 10.33 -11.38 2.40
N TYR A 272 10.03 -10.16 1.92
CA TYR A 272 8.94 -9.93 0.97
C TYR A 272 9.16 -10.67 -0.35
N VAL A 273 10.35 -10.57 -0.94
CA VAL A 273 10.66 -11.24 -2.21
C VAL A 273 10.60 -12.74 -2.05
N GLN A 274 11.22 -13.28 -0.99
CA GLN A 274 11.14 -14.70 -0.66
C GLN A 274 9.68 -15.17 -0.56
N LEU A 275 8.85 -14.47 0.22
CA LEU A 275 7.46 -14.84 0.42
C LEU A 275 6.65 -14.80 -0.89
N GLN A 276 6.78 -13.75 -1.70
CA GLN A 276 6.06 -13.63 -2.96
C GLN A 276 6.52 -14.64 -4.01
N SER A 277 7.83 -14.88 -4.11
CA SER A 277 8.38 -15.91 -5.00
C SER A 277 7.87 -17.29 -4.60
N GLY A 278 7.78 -17.60 -3.30
CA GLY A 278 7.20 -18.85 -2.80
C GLY A 278 5.77 -19.08 -3.31
N HIS A 279 4.92 -18.06 -3.19
CA HIS A 279 3.55 -18.12 -3.71
C HIS A 279 3.50 -18.29 -5.23
N LEU A 280 4.37 -17.61 -5.97
CA LEU A 280 4.37 -17.67 -7.42
C LEU A 280 4.86 -19.03 -7.93
N PHE A 281 5.92 -19.60 -7.34
CA PHE A 281 6.38 -20.97 -7.65
C PHE A 281 5.29 -22.02 -7.37
N GLU A 282 4.52 -21.85 -6.30
CA GLU A 282 3.40 -22.72 -5.98
C GLU A 282 2.22 -22.57 -6.99
N SER A 283 2.00 -21.35 -7.45
CA SER A 283 0.88 -20.99 -8.32
C SER A 283 1.12 -21.26 -9.80
N LEU A 284 2.36 -21.56 -10.21
CA LEU A 284 2.67 -21.99 -11.57
C LEU A 284 1.79 -23.21 -11.95
N GLY A 285 1.29 -23.21 -13.19
CA GLY A 285 0.39 -24.27 -13.66
C GLY A 285 1.01 -25.67 -13.65
N ARG A 286 0.17 -26.70 -13.83
CA ARG A 286 0.62 -28.12 -13.90
C ARG A 286 1.79 -28.27 -14.88
N GLY A 287 2.86 -28.92 -14.43
CA GLY A 287 4.11 -29.13 -15.18
C GLY A 287 5.22 -28.09 -14.93
N ALA A 288 4.89 -26.91 -14.41
CA ALA A 288 5.87 -25.85 -14.08
C ALA A 288 5.90 -25.48 -12.58
N ARG A 289 4.92 -25.96 -11.81
CA ARG A 289 4.89 -25.85 -10.35
C ARG A 289 6.16 -26.41 -9.73
N ASP A 290 6.82 -25.62 -8.88
CA ASP A 290 8.04 -26.02 -8.17
C ASP A 290 7.85 -25.90 -6.65
N ASP A 291 7.28 -26.95 -6.06
CA ASP A 291 7.00 -27.00 -4.63
C ASP A 291 8.27 -26.98 -3.79
N ARG A 292 9.39 -27.49 -4.33
CA ARG A 292 10.67 -27.48 -3.63
C ARG A 292 11.19 -26.06 -3.50
N ARG A 293 11.21 -25.28 -4.59
CA ARG A 293 11.60 -23.87 -4.54
C ARG A 293 10.61 -23.04 -3.73
N ALA A 294 9.31 -23.33 -3.82
CA ALA A 294 8.31 -22.67 -2.99
C ALA A 294 8.62 -22.88 -1.49
N LYS A 295 8.88 -24.13 -1.07
CA LYS A 295 9.27 -24.49 0.31
C LYS A 295 10.51 -23.71 0.76
N ILE A 296 11.57 -23.71 -0.06
CA ILE A 296 12.82 -22.98 0.25
C ILE A 296 12.56 -21.49 0.45
N CYS A 297 11.78 -20.88 -0.45
CA CYS A 297 11.42 -19.46 -0.37
C CYS A 297 10.64 -19.15 0.92
N PHE A 298 9.67 -19.97 1.30
CA PHE A 298 8.92 -19.79 2.54
C PHE A 298 9.82 -19.93 3.79
N GLN A 299 10.69 -20.94 3.81
CA GLN A 299 11.65 -21.14 4.90
C GLN A 299 12.63 -19.97 5.02
N GLN A 300 13.10 -19.43 3.88
CA GLN A 300 13.98 -18.27 3.88
C GLN A 300 13.25 -16.99 4.32
N ALA A 301 11.97 -16.83 3.94
CA ALA A 301 11.14 -15.73 4.43
C ALA A 301 10.93 -15.79 5.96
N LEU A 302 10.81 -17.00 6.52
CA LEU A 302 10.77 -17.21 7.97
C LEU A 302 12.09 -16.84 8.66
N HIS A 303 13.22 -17.23 8.06
CA HIS A 303 14.54 -16.95 8.61
C HIS A 303 14.90 -15.47 8.58
N LEU A 304 14.57 -14.78 7.48
CA LEU A 304 14.81 -13.35 7.30
C LEU A 304 13.76 -12.47 7.97
N GLY A 305 12.58 -13.04 8.23
CA GLY A 305 11.45 -12.30 8.77
C GLY A 305 11.74 -11.81 10.18
N GLN A 306 11.78 -10.49 10.37
CA GLN A 306 11.49 -9.88 11.66
C GLN A 306 9.98 -9.71 11.81
N HIS A 307 9.52 -9.37 13.03
CA HIS A 307 8.14 -8.97 13.21
C HIS A 307 7.83 -7.79 12.26
N PRO A 308 6.76 -7.82 11.44
CA PRO A 308 5.70 -8.84 11.35
C PRO A 308 5.84 -9.82 10.17
N HIS A 309 6.80 -9.64 9.25
CA HIS A 309 7.01 -10.56 8.11
C HIS A 309 7.11 -12.04 8.51
N TRP A 310 7.66 -12.30 9.69
CA TRP A 310 7.71 -13.63 10.29
C TRP A 310 6.32 -14.27 10.49
N LEU A 311 5.35 -13.53 11.04
CA LEU A 311 3.98 -14.03 11.26
C LEU A 311 3.33 -14.44 9.94
N ARG A 312 3.41 -13.56 8.95
CA ARG A 312 2.85 -13.84 7.64
C ARG A 312 3.54 -15.05 7.00
N ALA A 313 4.86 -15.14 7.09
CA ALA A 313 5.59 -16.29 6.59
C ALA A 313 5.16 -17.59 7.30
N CYS A 314 4.87 -17.57 8.62
CA CYS A 314 4.33 -18.72 9.34
C CYS A 314 2.97 -19.15 8.80
N LEU A 315 2.04 -18.20 8.64
CA LEU A 315 0.69 -18.50 8.16
C LEU A 315 0.70 -19.04 6.72
N GLU A 316 1.45 -18.39 5.83
CA GLU A 316 1.51 -18.74 4.41
C GLU A 316 2.25 -20.07 4.21
N TYR A 317 3.32 -20.31 4.96
CA TYR A 317 4.03 -21.59 4.93
C TYR A 317 3.20 -22.72 5.55
N GLY A 318 2.50 -22.45 6.66
CA GLY A 318 1.55 -23.38 7.25
C GLY A 318 0.48 -23.80 6.25
N LEU A 319 -0.12 -22.83 5.54
CA LEU A 319 -1.10 -23.07 4.49
C LEU A 319 -0.52 -23.88 3.32
N PHE A 320 0.72 -23.59 2.93
CA PHE A 320 1.44 -24.37 1.92
C PHE A 320 1.58 -25.84 2.35
N CYS A 321 2.05 -26.12 3.58
CA CYS A 321 2.19 -27.48 4.10
C CYS A 321 0.83 -28.22 4.14
N LEU A 322 -0.23 -27.56 4.62
CA LEU A 322 -1.58 -28.15 4.65
C LEU A 322 -2.08 -28.52 3.24
N ARG A 323 -1.91 -27.65 2.25
CA ARG A 323 -2.29 -27.92 0.85
C ARG A 323 -1.52 -29.08 0.22
N ARG A 324 -0.38 -29.47 0.79
CA ARG A 324 0.43 -30.62 0.38
C ARG A 324 0.19 -31.87 1.20
N GLY A 325 -0.75 -31.82 2.16
CA GLY A 325 -1.06 -32.94 3.04
C GLY A 325 -0.10 -33.10 4.22
N ASP A 326 0.87 -32.19 4.40
CA ASP A 326 1.71 -32.16 5.60
C ASP A 326 0.97 -31.43 6.73
N VAL A 327 -0.03 -32.12 7.27
CA VAL A 327 -0.92 -31.59 8.32
C VAL A 327 -0.14 -31.27 9.58
N ARG A 328 0.88 -32.06 9.91
CA ARG A 328 1.68 -31.89 11.12
C ARG A 328 2.55 -30.64 11.02
N GLU A 329 3.31 -30.48 9.94
CA GLU A 329 4.13 -29.28 9.74
C GLU A 329 3.23 -28.04 9.64
N GLY A 330 2.14 -28.12 8.88
CA GLY A 330 1.19 -27.01 8.73
C GLY A 330 0.62 -26.53 10.08
N ARG A 331 0.09 -27.46 10.90
CA ARG A 331 -0.42 -27.12 12.25
C ARG A 331 0.66 -26.55 13.15
N ALA A 332 1.90 -27.03 13.07
CA ALA A 332 2.99 -26.49 13.88
C ALA A 332 3.24 -25.01 13.59
N TYR A 333 3.26 -24.59 12.32
CA TYR A 333 3.45 -23.18 11.96
C TYR A 333 2.24 -22.30 12.31
N TYR A 334 1.01 -22.82 12.20
CA TYR A 334 -0.16 -22.10 12.71
C TYR A 334 -0.14 -21.94 14.23
N ASN A 335 0.19 -23.00 14.98
CA ASN A 335 0.32 -22.93 16.43
C ASN A 335 1.44 -21.95 16.83
N MET A 336 2.52 -21.91 16.07
CA MET A 336 3.59 -20.95 16.26
C MET A 336 3.09 -19.52 16.01
N ALA A 337 2.35 -19.27 14.92
CA ALA A 337 1.72 -17.98 14.67
C ALA A 337 0.78 -17.56 15.83
N VAL A 338 -0.07 -18.45 16.33
CA VAL A 338 -0.99 -18.17 17.44
C VAL A 338 -0.26 -17.94 18.76
N LYS A 339 0.81 -18.70 19.04
CA LYS A 339 1.59 -18.55 20.28
C LYS A 339 2.20 -17.16 20.40
N PHE A 340 2.72 -16.63 19.30
CA PHE A 340 3.33 -15.30 19.29
C PHE A 340 2.31 -14.19 19.04
N PHE A 341 1.15 -14.52 18.45
CA PHE A 341 0.06 -13.58 18.17
C PHE A 341 -1.29 -14.22 18.53
N PRO A 342 -1.69 -14.18 19.81
CA PRO A 342 -2.93 -14.79 20.27
C PRO A 342 -4.17 -14.28 19.50
N GLU A 343 -4.12 -13.04 19.02
CA GLU A 343 -5.16 -12.43 18.18
C GLU A 343 -5.33 -13.12 16.81
N ALA A 344 -4.30 -13.82 16.32
CA ALA A 344 -4.39 -14.66 15.13
C ALA A 344 -5.19 -15.95 15.36
N GLY A 345 -5.53 -16.30 16.62
CA GLY A 345 -6.31 -17.47 16.98
C GLY A 345 -7.73 -17.53 16.37
N ILE A 346 -8.25 -16.41 15.85
CA ILE A 346 -9.51 -16.40 15.09
C ILE A 346 -9.36 -17.14 13.76
N LEU A 347 -8.16 -17.19 13.17
CA LEU A 347 -7.90 -17.91 11.91
C LEU A 347 -7.78 -19.43 12.12
N SER A 348 -7.45 -19.90 13.33
CA SER A 348 -7.36 -21.34 13.63
C SER A 348 -8.70 -22.04 13.83
N ILE A 349 -9.82 -21.29 13.86
CA ILE A 349 -11.18 -21.87 14.01
C ILE A 349 -11.69 -22.45 12.67
N PHE A 350 -11.08 -22.07 11.54
CA PHE A 350 -11.51 -22.47 10.20
C PHE A 350 -10.63 -23.56 9.56
N LEU A 351 -9.75 -24.20 10.33
CA LEU A 351 -8.84 -25.31 9.95
C LEU A 351 -9.07 -26.51 10.85
#